data_AF-B9CY56-F1
#
_entry.id   AF-B9CY56-F1
#
_cell.length_a   1.000
_cell.length_b   1.000
_cell.length_c   1.000
_cell.angle_alpha   90.00
_cell.angle_beta   90.00
_cell.angle_gamma   90.00
#
_symmetry.space_group_name_H-M   'P 1'
#
loop_
_entity.id
_entity.type
_entity.pdbx_description
1 polymer ?
#
loop_
_entity_poly.entity_id
_entity_poly.type
_entity_poly.pdbx_seq_one_letter_code
_entity_poly.pdbx_strand_id
1 'polypeptide(L)'
;MVDYGAKAHYRVKHSKNEFANGKNHINGIENFWGYAKHRLSKFKGIKKENFLLHLKECEFRYNTKTTQENLYQKLLKLIRENPLKFN
;
A
#
# COMPACT_ATOMS: atom_id res chain seq x y z
N MET A 1 -0.35 -21.43 -32.26
CA MET A 1 0.39 -20.23 -32.71
C MET A 1 -0.13 -19.06 -31.91
N VAL A 2 0.73 -18.42 -31.12
CA VAL A 2 0.37 -17.40 -30.12
C VAL A 2 0.64 -16.04 -30.74
N ASP A 3 -0.40 -15.24 -30.98
CA ASP A 3 -0.23 -13.86 -31.45
C ASP A 3 -0.12 -12.89 -30.25
N TYR A 4 1.07 -12.34 -30.11
CA TYR A 4 1.50 -11.42 -29.06
C TYR A 4 1.10 -9.99 -29.42
N GLY A 5 -0.16 -9.64 -29.17
CA GLY A 5 -0.68 -8.28 -29.38
C GLY A 5 -0.19 -7.31 -28.31
N ALA A 6 0.96 -6.68 -28.55
CA ALA A 6 1.57 -5.65 -27.73
C ALA A 6 0.61 -4.49 -27.43
N LYS A 7 -0.01 -4.49 -26.25
CA LYS A 7 -0.72 -3.31 -25.72
C LYS A 7 0.28 -2.40 -25.04
N ALA A 8 0.65 -1.33 -25.74
CA ALA A 8 1.50 -0.27 -25.25
C ALA A 8 0.95 0.30 -23.93
N HIS A 9 1.65 0.04 -22.82
CA HIS A 9 1.35 0.65 -21.53
C HIS A 9 1.81 2.11 -21.55
N TYR A 10 0.88 3.03 -21.80
CA TYR A 10 1.14 4.46 -21.70
C TYR A 10 1.46 4.80 -20.22
N ARG A 11 2.73 5.09 -19.90
CA ARG A 11 3.13 5.57 -18.56
C ARG A 11 2.69 7.02 -18.41
N VAL A 12 1.55 7.21 -17.75
CA VAL A 12 1.06 8.54 -17.36
C VAL A 12 1.97 9.11 -16.27
N LYS A 13 2.62 10.24 -16.57
CA LYS A 13 3.39 11.03 -15.59
C LYS A 13 2.42 11.75 -14.65
N HIS A 14 2.55 11.50 -13.35
CA HIS A 14 1.79 12.21 -12.32
C HIS A 14 2.72 13.22 -11.64
N SER A 15 2.58 14.49 -12.01
CA SER A 15 3.14 15.61 -11.23
C SER A 15 2.12 16.02 -10.16
N LYS A 16 2.63 16.33 -8.97
CA LYS A 16 1.93 16.32 -7.68
C LYS A 16 0.99 17.52 -7.47
N ASN A 17 -0.28 17.25 -7.15
CA ASN A 17 -1.08 17.89 -6.07
C ASN A 17 -2.61 17.78 -6.25
N GLU A 18 -3.10 16.95 -7.15
CA GLU A 18 -4.53 16.63 -7.19
C GLU A 18 -4.80 15.40 -6.32
N PHE A 19 -5.44 15.61 -5.16
CA PHE A 19 -6.20 14.54 -4.53
C PHE A 19 -7.17 14.01 -5.58
N ALA A 20 -6.93 12.78 -6.03
CA ALA A 20 -7.50 12.16 -7.21
C ALA A 20 -8.98 12.50 -7.41
N ASN A 21 -9.28 13.38 -8.38
CA ASN A 21 -10.65 13.70 -8.76
C ASN A 21 -11.02 12.91 -10.01
N GLY A 22 -11.90 11.91 -9.86
CA GLY A 22 -12.39 11.04 -10.93
C GLY A 22 -12.61 9.59 -10.48
N LYS A 23 -13.20 8.74 -11.34
CA LYS A 23 -13.61 7.31 -11.17
C LYS A 23 -12.62 6.37 -10.44
N ASN A 24 -11.43 6.84 -10.11
CA ASN A 24 -10.36 6.15 -9.39
C ASN A 24 -10.60 6.03 -7.88
N HIS A 25 -11.51 6.79 -7.25
CA HIS A 25 -11.71 6.72 -5.79
C HIS A 25 -12.25 5.35 -5.33
N ILE A 26 -13.24 4.80 -6.05
CA ILE A 26 -13.77 3.44 -5.82
C ILE A 26 -12.71 2.38 -6.16
N ASN A 27 -12.00 2.55 -7.28
CA ASN A 27 -10.92 1.62 -7.66
C ASN A 27 -9.76 1.60 -6.65
N GLY A 28 -9.46 2.73 -6.00
CA GLY A 28 -8.41 2.84 -4.99
C GLY A 28 -8.72 2.04 -3.73
N ILE A 29 -9.97 2.07 -3.28
CA ILE A 29 -10.39 1.30 -2.10
C ILE A 29 -10.55 -0.19 -2.41
N GLU A 30 -11.06 -0.55 -3.59
CA GLU A 30 -11.11 -1.94 -4.05
C GLU A 30 -9.70 -2.54 -4.18
N ASN A 31 -8.76 -1.79 -4.77
CA ASN A 31 -7.37 -2.21 -4.90
C ASN A 31 -6.68 -2.33 -3.53
N PHE A 32 -6.99 -1.43 -2.59
CA PHE A 32 -6.52 -1.54 -1.22
C PHE A 32 -7.01 -2.85 -0.57
N TRP A 33 -8.31 -3.15 -0.65
CA TRP A 33 -8.86 -4.39 -0.07
C TRP A 33 -8.33 -5.65 -0.75
N GLY A 34 -8.09 -5.62 -2.07
CA GLY A 34 -7.40 -6.68 -2.79
C GLY A 34 -5.97 -6.93 -2.25
N TYR A 35 -5.21 -5.85 -2.06
CA TYR A 35 -3.87 -5.91 -1.46
C TYR A 35 -3.90 -6.44 -0.02
N ALA A 36 -4.77 -5.88 0.83
CA ALA A 36 -4.91 -6.27 2.22
C ALA A 36 -5.28 -7.75 2.34
N LYS A 37 -6.26 -8.24 1.56
CA LYS A 37 -6.67 -9.64 1.54
C LYS A 37 -5.52 -10.58 1.18
N HIS A 38 -4.78 -10.28 0.11
CA HIS A 38 -3.62 -11.09 -0.30
C HIS A 38 -2.51 -11.12 0.74
N ARG A 39 -2.30 -10.02 1.46
CA ARG A 39 -1.28 -9.96 2.51
C ARG A 39 -1.73 -10.69 3.78
N LEU A 40 -2.96 -10.47 4.20
CA LEU A 40 -3.52 -11.06 5.42
C LEU A 40 -3.68 -12.58 5.31
N SER A 41 -3.95 -13.12 4.11
CA SER A 41 -4.06 -14.57 3.89
C SER A 41 -2.77 -15.35 4.22
N LYS A 42 -1.61 -14.70 4.20
CA LYS A 42 -0.31 -15.33 4.51
C LYS A 42 -0.15 -15.69 5.98
N PHE A 43 -0.91 -15.06 6.88
CA PHE A 43 -0.78 -15.30 8.32
C PHE A 43 -1.47 -16.60 8.79
N LYS A 44 -2.20 -17.32 7.92
CA LYS A 44 -2.92 -18.57 8.25
C LYS A 44 -3.85 -18.46 9.47
N GLY A 45 -4.35 -17.26 9.75
CA GLY A 45 -5.15 -16.94 10.93
C GLY A 45 -4.59 -15.71 11.65
N ILE A 46 -5.48 -14.87 12.15
CA ILE A 46 -5.10 -13.65 12.88
C ILE A 46 -6.00 -13.57 14.12
N LYS A 47 -5.38 -13.40 15.30
CA LYS A 47 -6.14 -13.16 16.53
C LYS A 47 -6.95 -11.88 16.38
N LYS A 48 -8.19 -11.87 16.86
CA LYS A 48 -9.11 -10.72 16.75
C LYS A 48 -8.49 -9.41 17.26
N GLU A 49 -7.75 -9.48 18.37
CA GLU A 49 -7.03 -8.35 18.97
C GLU A 49 -5.96 -7.74 18.04
N ASN A 50 -5.32 -8.56 17.20
CA ASN A 50 -4.23 -8.13 16.31
C ASN A 50 -4.72 -7.73 14.92
N PHE A 51 -5.98 -8.02 14.57
CA PHE A 51 -6.51 -7.75 13.25
C PHE A 51 -6.40 -6.28 12.86
N LEU A 52 -6.77 -5.37 13.78
CA LEU A 52 -6.72 -3.93 13.54
C LEU A 52 -5.29 -3.45 13.30
N LEU A 53 -4.32 -3.98 14.05
CA LEU A 53 -2.90 -3.67 13.88
C LEU A 53 -2.41 -4.08 12.49
N HIS A 54 -2.72 -5.30 12.05
CA HIS A 54 -2.33 -5.78 10.72
C HIS A 54 -3.01 -5.01 9.58
N LEU A 55 -4.26 -4.57 9.79
CA LEU A 55 -4.97 -3.74 8.82
C LEU A 55 -4.31 -2.36 8.69
N LYS A 56 -3.96 -1.74 9.82
CA LYS A 56 -3.19 -0.47 9.85
C LYS A 56 -1.82 -0.60 9.19
N GLU A 57 -1.14 -1.72 9.39
CA GLU A 57 0.13 -1.99 8.71
C GLU A 57 -0.08 -2.12 7.18
N CYS A 58 -1.16 -2.76 6.73
CA CYS A 58 -1.50 -2.83 5.31
C CYS A 58 -1.79 -1.45 4.71
N GLU A 59 -2.50 -0.58 5.43
CA GLU A 59 -2.72 0.82 5.05
C GLU A 59 -1.38 1.55 4.85
N PHE A 60 -0.51 1.48 5.87
CA PHE A 60 0.80 2.12 5.82
C PHE A 60 1.64 1.61 4.63
N ARG A 61 1.68 0.30 4.41
CA ARG A 61 2.42 -0.31 3.30
C ARG A 61 1.83 0.04 1.93
N TYR A 62 0.51 0.08 1.81
CA TYR A 62 -0.15 0.43 0.56
C TYR A 62 0.17 1.87 0.14
N ASN A 63 0.10 2.80 1.09
CA ASN A 63 0.39 4.22 0.85
C ASN A 63 1.89 4.48 0.62
N THR A 64 2.77 3.71 1.26
CA THR A 64 4.23 3.84 1.09
C THR A 64 4.74 3.30 -0.25
N LYS A 65 4.08 2.30 -0.86
CA LYS A 65 4.44 1.78 -2.21
C LYS A 65 4.38 2.84 -3.31
N THR A 66 3.48 3.80 -3.19
CA THR A 66 3.29 4.86 -4.19
C THR A 66 4.43 5.87 -4.18
N THR A 67 5.15 5.98 -3.05
CA THR A 67 6.42 6.72 -2.98
C THR A 67 7.55 5.74 -3.21
N GLN A 68 8.50 6.05 -4.08
CA GLN A 68 9.66 5.20 -4.38
C GLN A 68 10.68 5.17 -3.21
N GLU A 69 10.20 5.31 -1.99
CA GLU A 69 10.96 5.35 -0.76
C GLU A 69 10.91 3.96 -0.12
N ASN A 70 12.08 3.45 0.22
CA ASN A 70 12.21 2.17 0.88
C ASN A 70 11.50 2.22 2.25
N LEU A 71 10.63 1.22 2.51
CA LEU A 71 9.89 1.07 3.77
C LEU A 71 10.81 1.18 4.99
N TYR A 72 12.00 0.60 4.90
CA TYR A 72 13.03 0.66 5.93
C TYR A 72 13.44 2.11 6.25
N GLN A 73 13.66 2.93 5.23
CA GLN A 73 14.07 4.33 5.41
C GLN A 73 12.95 5.16 6.04
N LYS A 74 11.69 4.92 5.66
CA LYS A 74 10.53 5.57 6.32
C LYS A 74 10.41 5.17 7.78
N LEU A 75 10.57 3.88 8.09
CA LEU A 75 10.51 3.39 9.47
C LEU A 75 11.64 3.98 10.32
N LEU A 76 12.88 4.01 9.80
CA LEU A 76 14.01 4.64 10.49
C LEU A 76 13.74 6.11 10.80
N LYS A 77 13.23 6.87 9.84
CA LYS A 77 12.87 8.27 10.04
C LYS A 77 11.79 8.42 11.12
N LEU A 78 10.71 7.64 11.03
CA LEU A 78 9.61 7.70 12.00
C LEU A 78 10.06 7.36 13.42
N ILE A 79 10.89 6.32 13.60
CA ILE A 79 11.41 5.93 14.91
C ILE A 79 12.36 6.99 15.46
N ARG A 80 13.15 7.65 14.60
CA ARG A 80 14.03 8.75 15.02
C ARG A 80 13.23 9.98 15.49
N GLU A 81 12.13 10.30 14.80
CA GLU A 81 11.25 11.42 15.14
C GLU A 81 10.34 11.10 16.34
N ASN A 82 9.94 9.84 16.48
CA ASN A 82 9.03 9.35 17.51
C ASN A 82 9.67 8.11 18.17
N PRO A 83 10.64 8.30 19.08
CA PRO A 83 11.33 7.19 19.72
C PRO A 83 10.34 6.31 20.49
N LEU A 84 10.50 4.99 20.35
CA LEU A 84 9.69 4.01 21.03
C LEU A 84 9.89 4.16 22.54
N LYS A 85 8.81 4.44 23.26
CA LYS A 85 8.81 4.43 24.72
C LYS A 85 8.61 2.99 25.16
N PHE A 86 9.63 2.41 25.77
CA PHE A 86 9.50 1.16 26.50
C PHE A 86 9.06 1.52 27.92
N ASN A 87 7.83 1.15 28.28
CA ASN A 87 7.36 1.19 29.66
C ASN A 87 7.77 -0.09 30.38
#